data_AF-A0A945B8B9-F1
#
_entry.id   AF-A0A945B8B9-F1
#
_cell.length_a   1.000
_cell.length_b   1.000
_cell.length_c   1.000
_cell.angle_alpha   90.00
_cell.angle_beta   90.00
_cell.angle_gamma   90.00
#
_symmetry.space_group_name_H-M   'P 1'
#
loop_
_entity.id
_entity.type
_entity.pdbx_description
1 polymer ?
#
loop_
_entity_poly.entity_id
_entity_poly.type
_entity_poly.pdbx_seq_one_letter_code
_entity_poly.pdbx_strand_id
1 'polypeptide(L)'
;MRIIFKYSLVILLFIFFSSESYSQPRVLKCKGDCGTLDESNKYSAVARLCYGSSSDPLGSDVTFIEDDIIITQAHIFGNPRKTAPCCGGDCEKKADDWKRYKNNMFVCDGTDYGKKGKIRIGKVIDVEFRMTETFGYDIAIAHIDRDCDQCNRDVKIDPIPLANSLPKLGADA
;
A
#
# COMPACT_ATOMS: atom_id res chain seq x y z
N MET A 1 -23.44 17.57 -54.17
CA MET A 1 -24.21 17.50 -52.90
C MET A 1 -24.11 16.16 -52.15
N ARG A 2 -23.68 15.05 -52.75
CA ARG A 2 -23.53 13.74 -52.04
C ARG A 2 -22.27 13.60 -51.18
N ILE A 3 -21.21 14.36 -51.48
CA ILE A 3 -19.90 14.23 -50.82
C ILE A 3 -19.90 14.93 -49.44
N ILE A 4 -20.55 16.10 -49.32
CA ILE A 4 -20.66 16.86 -48.07
C ILE A 4 -21.41 16.06 -46.99
N PHE A 5 -22.48 15.35 -47.38
CA PHE A 5 -23.27 14.50 -46.47
C PHE A 5 -22.46 13.32 -45.89
N LYS A 6 -21.52 12.74 -46.67
CA LYS A 6 -20.66 11.65 -46.18
C LYS A 6 -19.69 12.12 -45.11
N TYR A 7 -19.10 13.31 -45.28
CA TYR A 7 -18.16 13.85 -44.29
C TYR A 7 -18.88 14.31 -43.01
N SER A 8 -20.09 14.87 -43.10
CA SER A 8 -20.89 15.20 -41.91
C SER A 8 -21.22 13.99 -41.04
N LEU A 9 -21.51 12.83 -41.64
CA LEU A 9 -21.79 11.61 -40.89
C LEU A 9 -20.54 11.09 -40.14
N VAL A 10 -19.37 11.18 -40.77
CA VAL A 10 -18.09 10.76 -40.17
C VAL A 10 -17.70 11.68 -39.01
N ILE A 11 -17.91 12.99 -39.14
CA ILE A 11 -17.66 13.97 -38.08
C ILE A 11 -18.61 13.72 -36.89
N LEU A 12 -19.89 13.46 -37.15
CA LEU A 12 -20.88 13.15 -36.10
C LEU A 12 -20.53 11.86 -35.35
N LEU A 13 -20.08 10.82 -36.05
CA LEU A 13 -19.60 9.58 -35.42
C LEU A 13 -18.37 9.85 -34.54
N PHE A 14 -17.40 10.64 -35.00
CA PHE A 14 -16.23 11.01 -34.21
C PHE A 14 -16.60 11.72 -32.90
N ILE A 15 -17.55 12.66 -32.94
CA ILE A 15 -18.01 13.39 -31.74
C ILE A 15 -18.71 12.46 -30.74
N PHE A 16 -19.50 11.48 -31.22
CA PHE A 16 -20.15 10.49 -30.36
C PHE A 16 -19.16 9.51 -29.73
N PHE A 17 -18.10 9.10 -30.45
CA PHE A 17 -17.08 8.19 -29.93
C PHE A 17 -16.04 8.86 -29.02
N SER A 18 -15.90 10.19 -29.07
CA SER A 18 -15.03 10.95 -28.14
C SER A 18 -15.68 11.26 -26.79
N SER A 19 -16.82 10.64 -26.46
CA SER A 19 -17.37 10.69 -25.11
C SER A 19 -16.52 9.81 -24.17
N GLU A 20 -15.38 10.36 -23.75
CA GLU A 20 -14.57 9.78 -22.69
C GLU A 20 -15.44 9.60 -21.45
N SER A 21 -15.60 8.34 -21.04
CA SER A 21 -16.24 8.00 -19.78
C SER A 21 -15.32 8.45 -18.65
N TYR A 22 -15.51 9.68 -18.16
CA TYR A 22 -14.92 10.18 -16.92
C TYR A 22 -15.54 9.44 -15.72
N SER A 23 -15.31 8.12 -15.63
CA SER A 23 -15.57 7.38 -14.41
C SER A 23 -14.53 7.81 -13.40
N GLN A 24 -14.92 8.62 -12.42
CA GLN A 24 -14.07 8.83 -11.27
C GLN A 24 -13.75 7.47 -10.61
N PRO A 25 -12.51 7.25 -10.15
CA PRO A 25 -12.13 6.00 -9.52
C PRO A 25 -13.06 5.69 -8.35
N ARG A 26 -13.43 4.42 -8.18
CA ARG A 26 -14.25 3.94 -7.04
C ARG A 26 -13.41 3.96 -5.76
N VAL A 27 -13.04 5.14 -5.30
CA VAL A 27 -12.49 5.32 -3.96
C VAL A 27 -13.65 5.26 -2.96
N LEU A 28 -13.40 4.65 -1.80
CA LEU A 28 -14.33 4.70 -0.67
C LEU A 28 -14.55 6.17 -0.32
N LYS A 29 -15.78 6.65 -0.57
CA LYS A 29 -16.17 8.01 -0.17
C LYS A 29 -16.51 7.98 1.30
N CYS A 30 -15.79 8.76 2.08
CA CYS A 30 -16.15 9.04 3.45
C CYS A 30 -17.57 9.64 3.50
N LYS A 31 -18.51 8.93 4.13
CA LYS A 31 -19.92 9.37 4.28
C LYS A 31 -20.28 9.74 5.73
N GLY A 32 -19.32 9.64 6.65
CA GLY A 32 -19.48 9.93 8.08
C GLY A 32 -18.28 10.69 8.63
N ASP A 33 -18.09 10.68 9.94
CA ASP A 33 -16.84 11.15 10.54
C ASP A 33 -15.73 10.13 10.24
N CYS A 34 -14.75 10.53 9.43
CA CYS A 34 -13.59 9.70 9.08
C CYS A 34 -12.32 10.12 9.83
N GLY A 35 -12.49 10.84 10.93
CA GLY A 35 -11.40 11.44 11.67
C GLY A 35 -10.87 12.71 11.01
N THR A 36 -10.01 13.39 11.75
CA THR A 36 -9.26 14.56 11.28
C THR A 36 -7.87 14.14 10.84
N LEU A 37 -7.31 14.87 9.89
CA LEU A 37 -5.90 14.73 9.54
C LEU A 37 -5.04 14.92 10.80
N ASP A 38 -4.07 14.03 11.01
CA ASP A 38 -3.09 14.19 12.07
C ASP A 38 -1.99 15.19 11.65
N GLU A 39 -2.28 16.47 11.77
CA GLU A 39 -1.31 17.55 11.49
C GLU A 39 -0.18 17.60 12.52
N SER A 40 -0.31 16.87 13.64
CA SER A 40 0.65 16.86 14.74
C SER A 40 1.70 15.76 14.64
N ASN A 41 1.63 14.89 13.63
CA ASN A 41 2.46 13.68 13.50
C ASN A 41 2.41 12.77 14.75
N LYS A 42 1.28 12.76 15.47
CA LYS A 42 1.08 11.91 16.65
C LYS A 42 1.16 10.42 16.31
N TYR A 43 0.74 10.02 15.12
CA TYR A 43 0.77 8.64 14.62
C TYR A 43 1.87 8.44 13.56
N SER A 44 3.01 9.11 13.71
CA SER A 44 4.14 9.03 12.77
C SER A 44 4.70 7.62 12.58
N ALA A 45 4.49 6.71 13.54
CA ALA A 45 4.81 5.29 13.39
C ALA A 45 3.96 4.59 12.31
N VAL A 46 2.76 5.10 12.02
CA VAL A 46 1.81 4.49 11.08
C VAL A 46 2.04 5.09 9.70
N ALA A 47 2.33 4.21 8.74
CA ALA A 47 2.55 4.56 7.35
C ALA A 47 1.78 3.60 6.46
N ARG A 48 2.04 3.61 5.16
CA ARG A 48 1.37 2.72 4.22
C ARG A 48 2.32 2.08 3.23
N LEU A 49 2.16 0.78 3.00
CA LEU A 49 2.69 0.12 1.81
C LEU A 49 2.06 0.72 0.56
N CYS A 50 2.87 1.03 -0.44
CA CYS A 50 2.44 1.65 -1.68
C CYS A 50 3.16 0.99 -2.86
N TYR A 51 2.39 0.26 -3.66
CA TYR A 51 2.85 -0.45 -4.85
C TYR A 51 1.70 -0.58 -5.85
N GLY A 52 1.88 -1.36 -6.91
CA GLY A 52 0.88 -1.46 -7.98
C GLY A 52 1.06 -0.39 -9.05
N SER A 53 0.04 -0.20 -9.88
CA SER A 53 0.10 0.76 -10.99
C SER A 53 -0.68 2.04 -10.66
N SER A 54 -0.45 3.10 -11.42
CA SER A 54 -1.21 4.36 -11.29
C SER A 54 -2.72 4.19 -11.49
N SER A 55 -3.16 3.14 -12.21
CA SER A 55 -4.57 2.83 -12.45
C SER A 55 -5.14 1.79 -11.47
N ASP A 56 -4.29 1.12 -10.71
CA ASP A 56 -4.64 0.12 -9.69
C ASP A 56 -3.61 0.18 -8.54
N PRO A 57 -3.68 1.24 -7.71
CA PRO A 57 -2.76 1.40 -6.60
C PRO A 57 -3.11 0.40 -5.50
N LEU A 58 -2.12 -0.39 -5.11
CA LEU A 58 -2.20 -1.39 -4.06
C LEU A 58 -1.42 -0.92 -2.84
N GLY A 59 -1.80 -1.44 -1.67
CA GLY A 59 -1.20 -1.01 -0.44
C GLY A 59 -2.10 -1.22 0.76
N SER A 60 -1.48 -1.24 1.94
CA SER A 60 -2.16 -1.36 3.22
C SER A 60 -1.32 -0.71 4.31
N ASP A 61 -1.93 -0.49 5.47
CA ASP A 61 -1.27 0.20 6.57
C ASP A 61 -0.15 -0.66 7.14
N VAL A 62 0.93 0.00 7.53
CA VAL A 62 2.12 -0.60 8.14
C VAL A 62 2.51 0.22 9.36
N THR A 63 3.19 -0.40 10.30
CA THR A 63 3.68 0.29 11.50
C THR A 63 5.18 0.14 11.59
N PHE A 64 5.92 1.23 11.76
CA PHE A 64 7.33 1.19 12.09
C PHE A 64 7.50 0.73 13.54
N ILE A 65 8.31 -0.30 13.72
CA ILE A 65 8.75 -0.81 15.04
C ILE A 65 10.22 -0.49 15.31
N GLU A 66 10.97 -0.19 14.25
CA GLU A 66 12.29 0.45 14.26
C GLU A 66 12.34 1.45 13.09
N ASP A 67 13.41 2.24 12.97
CA ASP A 67 13.53 3.25 11.89
C ASP A 67 13.49 2.64 10.48
N ASP A 68 13.93 1.39 10.34
CA ASP A 68 14.06 0.65 9.08
C ASP A 68 13.28 -0.68 9.08
N ILE A 69 12.47 -0.94 10.12
CA ILE A 69 11.66 -2.16 10.21
C ILE A 69 10.19 -1.80 10.39
N ILE A 70 9.36 -2.37 9.52
CA ILE A 70 7.90 -2.30 9.63
C ILE A 70 7.28 -3.65 9.94
N ILE A 71 6.12 -3.61 10.58
CA ILE A 71 5.24 -4.74 10.84
C ILE A 71 3.88 -4.51 10.17
N THR A 72 3.29 -5.56 9.61
CA THR A 72 1.93 -5.54 9.06
C THR A 72 1.37 -6.96 8.92
N GLN A 73 0.24 -7.13 8.22
CA GLN A 73 -0.40 -8.41 7.94
C GLN A 73 0.22 -9.09 6.71
N ALA A 74 0.47 -10.40 6.80
CA ALA A 74 1.12 -11.16 5.73
C ALA A 74 0.37 -11.11 4.38
N HIS A 75 -0.96 -11.15 4.41
CA HIS A 75 -1.78 -11.18 3.19
C HIS A 75 -1.62 -9.94 2.30
N ILE A 76 -1.06 -8.84 2.81
CA ILE A 76 -0.82 -7.61 2.07
C ILE A 76 0.23 -7.84 0.98
N PHE A 77 1.16 -8.77 1.16
CA PHE A 77 2.19 -9.09 0.16
C PHE A 77 1.73 -10.10 -0.89
N GLY A 78 0.41 -10.33 -0.99
CA GLY A 78 -0.24 -11.18 -1.97
C GLY A 78 -0.89 -12.41 -1.32
N ASN A 79 -1.91 -12.92 -2.00
CA ASN A 79 -2.70 -14.06 -1.53
C ASN A 79 -2.02 -15.38 -1.96
N PRO A 80 -1.52 -16.20 -1.03
CA PRO A 80 -1.16 -17.56 -1.35
C PRO A 80 -2.45 -18.37 -1.50
N ARG A 81 -3.11 -18.28 -2.66
CA ARG A 81 -4.17 -19.23 -3.06
C ARG A 81 -3.70 -20.69 -3.09
N LYS A 82 -2.43 -20.93 -2.77
CA LYS A 82 -1.77 -22.22 -2.69
C LYS A 82 -1.02 -22.33 -1.35
N THR A 83 -1.45 -23.32 -0.57
CA THR A 83 -0.71 -24.11 0.44
C THR A 83 -0.65 -23.63 1.89
N ALA A 84 -0.80 -24.65 2.75
CA ALA A 84 -0.38 -24.88 4.14
C ALA A 84 0.42 -23.79 4.86
N PRO A 85 0.36 -23.77 6.21
CA PRO A 85 1.18 -22.91 7.05
C PRO A 85 2.63 -22.82 6.57
N CYS A 86 3.19 -21.62 6.53
CA CYS A 86 4.56 -21.38 6.10
C CYS A 86 5.24 -20.38 7.02
N CYS A 87 6.57 -20.40 7.00
CA CYS A 87 7.42 -19.43 7.69
C CYS A 87 8.61 -19.05 6.80
N GLY A 88 9.03 -17.80 6.93
CA GLY A 88 10.16 -17.20 6.25
C GLY A 88 10.18 -17.40 4.73
N GLY A 89 11.34 -17.76 4.18
CA GLY A 89 11.56 -17.87 2.74
C GLY A 89 10.64 -18.84 1.98
N ASP A 90 9.93 -19.76 2.66
CA ASP A 90 8.87 -20.57 2.02
C ASP A 90 7.62 -19.72 1.71
N CYS A 91 7.24 -18.83 2.62
CA CYS A 91 6.15 -17.88 2.38
C CYS A 91 6.52 -16.85 1.30
N GLU A 92 7.77 -16.39 1.25
CA GLU A 92 8.22 -15.41 0.26
C GLU A 92 7.98 -15.90 -1.18
N LYS A 93 8.24 -17.19 -1.45
CA LYS A 93 7.97 -17.82 -2.75
C LYS A 93 6.50 -17.82 -3.13
N LYS A 94 5.60 -17.70 -2.15
CA LYS A 94 4.14 -17.74 -2.30
C LYS A 94 3.51 -16.34 -2.29
N ALA A 95 4.25 -15.31 -1.91
CA ALA A 95 3.81 -13.92 -1.87
C ALA A 95 3.81 -13.31 -3.29
N ASP A 96 2.66 -13.41 -3.98
CA ASP A 96 2.54 -13.01 -5.39
C ASP A 96 2.78 -11.51 -5.63
N ASP A 97 2.32 -10.63 -4.72
CA ASP A 97 2.55 -9.19 -4.86
C ASP A 97 4.01 -8.85 -4.57
N TRP A 98 4.62 -9.47 -3.57
CA TRP A 98 6.07 -9.33 -3.34
C TRP A 98 6.87 -9.70 -4.59
N LYS A 99 6.64 -10.90 -5.16
CA LYS A 99 7.34 -11.34 -6.37
C LYS A 99 7.17 -10.38 -7.54
N ARG A 100 5.95 -9.84 -7.70
CA ARG A 100 5.61 -8.94 -8.82
C ARG A 100 6.15 -7.53 -8.64
N TYR A 101 6.17 -7.02 -7.41
CA TYR A 101 6.38 -5.61 -7.12
C TYR A 101 7.62 -5.31 -6.29
N LYS A 102 8.43 -6.29 -5.84
CA LYS A 102 9.61 -6.06 -4.97
C LYS A 102 10.53 -4.92 -5.41
N ASN A 103 10.72 -4.71 -6.71
CA ASN A 103 11.58 -3.64 -7.21
C ASN A 103 10.96 -2.24 -7.12
N ASN A 104 9.63 -2.17 -6.98
CA ASN A 104 8.80 -0.97 -6.99
C ASN A 104 7.83 -0.94 -5.79
N MET A 105 8.25 -1.49 -4.65
CA MET A 105 7.45 -1.53 -3.42
C MET A 105 8.03 -0.56 -2.41
N PHE A 106 7.21 0.37 -1.93
CA PHE A 106 7.63 1.44 -1.06
C PHE A 106 6.75 1.50 0.20
N VAL A 107 7.26 2.17 1.21
CA VAL A 107 6.48 2.71 2.32
C VAL A 107 6.29 4.20 2.06
N CYS A 108 5.04 4.66 2.11
CA CYS A 108 4.64 6.03 1.87
C CYS A 108 3.97 6.62 3.11
N ASP A 109 3.94 7.94 3.15
CA ASP A 109 3.17 8.70 4.14
C ASP A 109 1.68 8.31 4.06
N GLY A 110 1.14 7.86 5.20
CA GLY A 110 -0.26 7.45 5.31
C GLY A 110 -1.25 8.59 5.04
N THR A 111 -0.84 9.83 5.29
CA THR A 111 -1.66 11.03 5.01
C THR A 111 -1.77 11.34 3.51
N ASP A 112 -0.88 10.78 2.69
CA ASP A 112 -0.84 10.96 1.24
C ASP A 112 -1.66 9.90 0.49
N TYR A 113 -2.36 9.02 1.21
CA TYR A 113 -3.20 7.99 0.60
C TYR A 113 -4.43 8.60 -0.10
N GLY A 114 -4.49 8.46 -1.43
CA GLY A 114 -5.44 9.14 -2.30
C GLY A 114 -4.80 10.19 -3.23
N LYS A 115 -3.57 10.63 -2.94
CA LYS A 115 -2.76 11.55 -3.78
C LYS A 115 -1.65 10.83 -4.56
N LYS A 116 -1.78 9.51 -4.74
CA LYS A 116 -0.90 8.58 -5.46
C LYS A 116 0.36 8.10 -4.71
N GLY A 117 0.50 8.32 -3.40
CA GLY A 117 1.69 7.85 -2.67
C GLY A 117 2.98 8.46 -3.22
N LYS A 118 2.98 9.79 -3.33
CA LYS A 118 4.12 10.57 -3.83
C LYS A 118 5.20 10.72 -2.78
N ILE A 119 4.82 10.85 -1.51
CA ILE A 119 5.79 10.96 -0.41
C ILE A 119 6.20 9.56 0.00
N ARG A 120 7.29 9.07 -0.59
CA ARG A 120 7.91 7.79 -0.24
C ARG A 120 8.86 8.00 0.93
N ILE A 121 8.65 7.26 2.00
CA ILE A 121 9.47 7.29 3.22
C ILE A 121 10.67 6.35 3.06
N GLY A 122 10.43 5.18 2.44
CA GLY A 122 11.44 4.15 2.30
C GLY A 122 11.08 3.14 1.21
N LYS A 123 12.07 2.40 0.73
CA LYS A 123 11.90 1.29 -0.21
C LYS A 123 11.91 -0.03 0.55
N VAL A 124 10.97 -0.93 0.27
CA VAL A 124 11.01 -2.29 0.84
C VAL A 124 12.13 -3.06 0.16
N ILE A 125 13.08 -3.57 0.94
CA ILE A 125 14.24 -4.33 0.43
C ILE A 125 14.18 -5.81 0.73
N ASP A 126 13.50 -6.19 1.82
CA ASP A 126 13.40 -7.57 2.27
C ASP A 126 12.14 -7.77 3.11
N VAL A 127 11.65 -9.01 3.13
CA VAL A 127 10.36 -9.36 3.77
C VAL A 127 10.44 -10.73 4.42
N GLU A 128 9.91 -10.83 5.63
CA GLU A 128 9.79 -12.06 6.38
C GLU A 128 8.32 -12.27 6.77
N PHE A 129 7.85 -13.50 6.59
CA PHE A 129 6.44 -13.82 6.77
C PHE A 129 6.27 -15.00 7.71
N ARG A 130 5.18 -14.95 8.47
CA ARG A 130 4.58 -16.13 9.10
C ARG A 130 3.12 -16.18 8.69
N MET A 131 2.65 -17.36 8.30
CA MET A 131 1.25 -17.59 7.94
C MET A 131 0.82 -18.93 8.53
N THR A 132 -0.13 -18.95 9.47
CA THR A 132 -0.66 -20.19 10.04
C THR A 132 -1.93 -20.69 9.34
N GLU A 133 -2.56 -19.91 8.47
CA GLU A 133 -3.82 -20.29 7.79
C GLU A 133 -3.85 -19.90 6.31
N THR A 134 -4.75 -20.54 5.56
CA THR A 134 -4.94 -20.32 4.10
C THR A 134 -5.30 -18.88 3.74
N PHE A 135 -5.93 -18.15 4.66
CA PHE A 135 -6.19 -16.71 4.54
C PHE A 135 -5.33 -15.89 5.51
N GLY A 136 -4.24 -16.49 6.00
CA GLY A 136 -3.47 -16.11 7.19
C GLY A 136 -3.11 -14.63 7.26
N TYR A 137 -3.70 -13.99 8.25
CA TYR A 137 -3.52 -12.57 8.61
C TYR A 137 -2.28 -12.32 9.47
N ASP A 138 -1.55 -13.37 9.85
CA ASP A 138 -0.63 -13.38 10.99
C ASP A 138 0.30 -12.16 11.07
N ILE A 139 1.41 -12.17 10.34
CA ILE A 139 2.43 -11.14 10.48
C ILE A 139 3.39 -11.16 9.30
N ALA A 140 3.68 -9.98 8.79
CA ALA A 140 4.81 -9.68 7.94
C ALA A 140 5.70 -8.68 8.65
N ILE A 141 7.00 -8.93 8.59
CA ILE A 141 8.03 -7.96 8.94
C ILE A 141 8.72 -7.59 7.63
N ALA A 142 9.04 -6.32 7.43
CA ALA A 142 9.80 -5.91 6.25
C ALA A 142 10.90 -4.91 6.62
N HIS A 143 12.05 -5.10 5.97
CA HIS A 143 13.18 -4.17 6.05
C HIS A 143 13.04 -3.08 5.00
N ILE A 144 13.34 -1.85 5.40
CA ILE A 144 13.10 -0.64 4.65
C ILE A 144 14.41 0.13 4.46
N ASP A 145 14.79 0.35 3.21
CA ASP A 145 15.83 1.31 2.85
C ASP A 145 15.23 2.72 2.81
N ARG A 146 15.51 3.49 3.87
CA ARG A 146 15.13 4.91 3.98
C ARG A 146 16.05 5.87 3.22
N ASP A 147 17.22 5.40 2.82
CA ASP A 147 18.21 6.19 2.09
C ASP A 147 18.07 6.07 0.56
N CYS A 148 17.01 5.41 0.10
CA CYS A 148 16.72 5.24 -1.31
C CYS A 148 16.64 6.57 -2.08
N ASP A 149 17.12 6.60 -3.33
CA ASP A 149 17.14 7.82 -4.16
C ASP A 149 15.76 8.45 -4.41
N GLN A 150 14.70 7.65 -4.28
CA GLN A 150 13.32 8.07 -4.52
C GLN A 150 12.57 8.43 -3.23
N CYS A 151 13.27 8.41 -2.09
CA CYS A 151 12.70 8.56 -0.76
C CYS A 151 12.91 9.98 -0.23
N ASN A 152 11.94 10.46 0.55
CA ASN A 152 12.02 11.71 1.28
C ASN A 152 12.57 11.44 2.69
N ARG A 153 13.81 11.86 2.93
CA ARG A 153 14.51 11.68 4.21
C ARG A 153 14.01 12.62 5.31
N ASP A 154 13.27 13.67 4.97
CA ASP A 154 12.79 14.68 5.93
C ASP A 154 11.56 14.21 6.71
N VAL A 155 10.93 13.10 6.29
CA VAL A 155 9.80 12.52 7.03
C VAL A 155 10.33 11.90 8.33
N LYS A 156 9.91 12.48 9.45
CA LYS A 156 10.20 11.95 10.78
C LYS A 156 9.24 10.80 11.09
N ILE A 157 9.82 9.70 11.54
CA ILE A 157 9.11 8.51 12.01
C ILE A 157 9.56 8.33 13.45
N ASP A 158 8.61 8.22 14.37
CA ASP A 158 8.88 7.75 15.74
C ASP A 158 8.32 6.33 15.84
N PRO A 159 9.15 5.28 15.76
CA PRO A 159 8.67 3.90 15.80
C PRO A 159 7.97 3.56 17.12
N ILE A 160 7.05 2.58 17.09
CA ILE A 160 6.48 2.04 18.32
C ILE A 160 7.55 1.19 19.00
N PRO A 161 8.00 1.55 20.22
CA PRO A 161 9.04 0.80 20.90
C PRO A 161 8.56 -0.62 21.20
N LEU A 162 9.38 -1.60 20.85
CA LEU A 162 9.15 -2.98 21.25
C LEU A 162 9.33 -3.09 22.78
N ALA A 163 8.32 -3.62 23.45
CA ALA A 163 8.41 -3.84 24.88
C ALA A 163 9.48 -4.89 25.18
N ASN A 164 10.56 -4.47 25.84
CA ASN A 164 11.65 -5.35 26.29
C ASN A 164 11.22 -6.28 27.45
N SER A 165 10.03 -6.07 27.99
CA SER A 165 9.45 -6.89 29.05
C SER A 165 7.97 -7.09 28.78
N LEU A 166 7.51 -8.33 28.85
CA LEU A 166 6.09 -8.62 28.86
C LEU A 166 5.46 -8.00 30.11
N PRO A 167 4.27 -7.39 30.00
CA PRO A 167 3.52 -6.99 31.17
C PRO A 167 3.29 -8.22 32.06
N LYS A 168 3.29 -8.01 33.39
CA LYS A 168 2.94 -9.08 34.32
C LYS A 168 1.54 -9.59 33.98
N LEU A 169 1.32 -10.90 34.06
CA LEU A 169 -0.01 -11.48 33.86
C LEU A 169 -1.02 -10.78 34.78
N GLY A 170 -2.06 -10.19 34.19
CA GLY A 170 -3.10 -9.43 34.90
C GLY A 170 -2.78 -7.96 35.17
N ALA A 171 -1.79 -7.35 34.50
CA ALA A 171 -1.62 -5.91 34.50
C ALA A 171 -2.82 -5.22 33.81
N ASP A 172 -3.21 -4.05 34.32
CA ASP A 172 -4.22 -3.21 33.69
C ASP A 172 -3.79 -2.81 32.26
N ALA A 173 -4.76 -2.80 31.34
CA ALA A 173 -4.57 -2.45 29.94
C ALA A 173 -4.49 -0.93 29.72
#